data_AF-A0A3M7HM34-F1
#
_entry.id   AF-A0A3M7HM34-F1
#
_cell.length_a   1.000
_cell.length_b   1.000
_cell.length_c   1.000
_cell.angle_alpha   90.00
_cell.angle_beta   90.00
_cell.angle_gamma   90.00
#
_symmetry.space_group_name_H-M   'P 1'
#
loop_
_entity.id
_entity.type
_entity.pdbx_description
1 polymer ?
#
loop_
_entity_poly.entity_id
_entity_poly.type
_entity_poly.pdbx_seq_one_letter_code
_entity_poly.pdbx_strand_id
1 'polypeptide(L)'
;MGQSSSDIPAEPQQPLVRITTLDHDHYSPVHTRDLVAVMPQDMPPAGGYDPVQYRRNLPIKGFRPAYYLVAMGAVCTYGLWRYGQGIREQNELAREKMWSRIHLIPLLQAEEDRDLVRRHLASQAMEKELLGAETKVYNSDRFVRPTFAVTPSNVTK
;
A
#
# COMPACT_ATOMS: atom_id res chain seq x y z
N MET A 1 21.13 65.13 66.22
CA MET A 1 21.10 63.65 66.16
C MET A 1 20.75 63.30 64.73
N GLY A 2 21.66 62.90 63.86
CA GLY A 2 22.80 62.02 64.09
C GLY A 2 22.54 60.73 63.32
N GLN A 3 22.81 60.76 62.02
CA GLN A 3 22.97 59.63 61.10
C GLN A 3 24.23 59.97 60.30
N SER A 4 25.07 59.07 59.81
CA SER A 4 25.37 57.68 60.08
C SER A 4 26.74 57.47 59.42
N SER A 5 27.63 56.77 60.08
CA SER A 5 28.96 56.38 59.62
C SER A 5 28.92 55.42 58.44
N SER A 6 29.74 55.67 57.42
CA SER A 6 30.35 54.62 56.59
C SER A 6 31.65 55.16 55.96
N ASP A 7 32.77 54.76 56.54
CA ASP A 7 34.13 55.06 56.09
C ASP A 7 34.48 54.27 54.81
N ILE A 8 35.03 54.98 53.82
CA ILE A 8 35.72 54.41 52.64
C ILE A 8 37.08 55.11 52.56
N PRO A 9 38.22 54.39 52.47
CA PRO A 9 39.53 55.03 52.48
C PRO A 9 39.87 55.68 51.13
N ALA A 10 40.48 56.86 51.23
CA ALA A 10 40.84 57.76 50.15
C ALA A 10 42.07 57.30 49.35
N GLU A 11 42.00 57.44 48.02
CA GLU A 11 43.14 57.37 47.10
C GLU A 11 43.64 58.81 46.81
N PRO A 12 44.97 59.07 46.88
CA PRO A 12 45.49 60.44 46.81
C PRO A 12 45.56 60.96 45.37
N GLN A 13 44.76 62.00 45.08
CA GLN A 13 44.94 62.83 43.88
C GLN A 13 46.18 63.72 44.04
N GLN A 14 47.12 63.63 43.08
CA GLN A 14 48.27 64.53 42.98
C GLN A 14 48.03 65.62 41.90
N PRO A 15 48.58 66.84 42.08
CA PRO A 15 48.01 68.07 41.54
C PRO A 15 48.39 68.42 40.08
N LEU A 16 47.45 69.09 39.41
CA LEU A 16 47.55 69.66 38.07
C LEU A 16 48.47 70.89 38.06
N VAL A 17 49.70 70.73 37.55
CA VAL A 17 50.65 71.84 37.35
C VAL A 17 50.52 72.35 35.91
N ARG A 18 49.98 73.57 35.78
CA ARG A 18 49.90 74.33 34.53
C ARG A 18 51.31 74.80 34.14
N ILE A 19 51.93 74.13 33.17
CA ILE A 19 53.17 74.60 32.52
C ILE A 19 52.77 75.27 31.20
N THR A 20 52.83 76.60 31.17
CA THR A 20 52.79 77.39 29.94
C THR A 20 54.18 77.50 29.32
N THR A 21 54.19 77.60 27.98
CA THR A 21 55.24 78.07 27.06
C THR A 21 56.46 77.15 26.82
N LEU A 22 56.56 76.56 25.62
CA LEU A 22 57.43 77.04 24.52
C LEU A 22 57.59 75.97 23.43
N ASP A 23 57.58 76.46 22.19
CA ASP A 23 58.18 75.91 20.98
C ASP A 23 57.56 74.64 20.36
N HIS A 24 56.54 74.92 19.55
CA HIS A 24 56.04 74.04 18.51
C HIS A 24 56.84 74.32 17.24
N ASP A 25 57.97 73.65 17.01
CA ASP A 25 58.54 73.52 15.67
C ASP A 25 59.62 72.42 15.60
N HIS A 26 59.45 71.55 14.59
CA HIS A 26 60.42 70.61 14.01
C HIS A 26 60.66 69.25 14.70
N TYR A 27 59.92 68.22 14.24
CA TYR A 27 60.47 66.86 14.07
C TYR A 27 59.74 66.10 12.94
N SER A 28 60.47 65.71 11.88
CA SER A 28 59.98 64.85 10.78
C SER A 28 60.38 63.39 11.04
N PRO A 29 59.52 62.38 10.77
CA PRO A 29 59.89 60.99 10.96
C PRO A 29 60.38 60.34 9.64
N VAL A 30 61.54 59.68 9.70
CA VAL A 30 62.00 58.70 8.70
C VAL A 30 62.56 57.48 9.46
N HIS A 31 62.41 56.30 8.86
CA HIS A 31 62.85 54.95 9.26
C HIS A 31 61.78 54.09 9.95
N THR A 32 61.52 52.83 9.62
CA THR A 32 61.86 51.89 8.52
C THR A 32 60.90 50.69 8.73
N ARG A 33 60.40 50.05 7.67
CA ARG A 33 59.46 48.92 7.77
C ARG A 33 60.22 47.59 7.64
N ASP A 34 60.36 46.84 8.74
CA ASP A 34 60.78 45.44 8.72
C ASP A 34 59.57 44.50 8.73
N LEU A 35 59.64 43.48 7.88
CA LEU A 35 58.55 42.59 7.48
C LEU A 35 58.32 41.47 8.52
N VAL A 36 57.20 41.51 9.23
CA VAL A 36 56.67 40.36 9.99
C VAL A 36 55.81 39.51 9.05
N ALA A 37 56.30 38.33 8.66
CA ALA A 37 55.49 37.35 7.92
C ALA A 37 54.54 36.62 8.89
N VAL A 38 53.35 37.19 9.08
CA VAL A 38 52.24 36.58 9.84
C VAL A 38 51.55 35.54 8.93
N MET A 39 51.38 34.30 9.40
CA MET A 39 50.58 33.31 8.67
C MET A 39 49.13 33.81 8.58
N PRO A 40 48.54 33.93 7.38
CA PRO A 40 47.17 34.41 7.24
C PRO A 40 46.23 33.40 7.90
N GLN A 41 45.60 33.83 8.99
CA GLN A 41 44.57 33.07 9.68
C GLN A 41 43.36 32.95 8.74
N ASP A 42 42.92 31.71 8.49
CA ASP A 42 41.74 31.46 7.65
C ASP A 42 40.51 32.02 8.36
N MET A 43 39.98 33.11 7.80
CA MET A 43 38.88 33.87 8.36
C MET A 43 37.69 33.78 7.41
N PRO A 44 36.44 33.80 7.94
CA PRO A 44 35.28 33.86 7.07
C PRO A 44 35.38 35.10 6.17
N PRO A 45 34.79 35.05 4.96
CA PRO A 45 34.77 36.20 4.08
C PRO A 45 34.23 37.43 4.82
N ALA A 46 34.75 38.63 4.51
CA ALA A 46 34.35 39.87 5.18
C ALA A 46 32.82 40.15 5.10
N GLY A 47 32.12 39.52 4.14
CA GLY A 47 30.66 39.56 3.98
C GLY A 47 29.88 38.35 4.51
N GLY A 48 30.54 37.38 5.15
CA GLY A 48 29.92 36.13 5.64
C GLY A 48 29.68 35.09 4.54
N TYR A 49 29.09 33.94 4.91
CA TYR A 49 28.66 32.89 3.99
C TYR A 49 27.21 33.08 3.57
N ASP A 50 26.87 32.61 2.37
CA ASP A 50 25.49 32.58 1.91
C ASP A 50 24.59 31.77 2.86
N PRO A 51 23.31 32.18 3.00
CA PRO A 51 22.40 31.52 3.92
C PRO A 51 22.09 30.10 3.45
N VAL A 52 22.52 29.12 4.26
CA VAL A 52 22.24 27.71 4.02
C VAL A 52 20.80 27.38 4.46
N GLN A 53 20.04 26.72 3.59
CA GLN A 53 18.69 26.28 3.92
C GLN A 53 18.73 25.09 4.89
N TYR A 54 18.58 25.36 6.18
CA TYR A 54 18.53 24.34 7.24
C TYR A 54 17.12 23.75 7.47
N ARG A 55 16.08 24.38 6.89
CA ARG A 55 14.67 23.97 7.06
C ARG A 55 14.23 22.97 6.00
N ARG A 56 13.32 22.06 6.38
CA ARG A 56 12.71 21.07 5.47
C ARG A 56 11.92 21.78 4.37
N ASN A 57 12.36 21.64 3.12
CA ASN A 57 11.68 22.18 1.94
C ASN A 57 10.88 21.08 1.22
N LEU A 58 9.78 20.62 1.82
CA LEU A 58 8.89 19.63 1.20
C LEU A 58 7.59 20.29 0.74
N PRO A 59 7.46 20.63 -0.55
CA PRO A 59 6.20 21.13 -1.08
C PRO A 59 5.18 19.99 -1.13
N ILE A 60 4.04 20.17 -0.48
CA ILE A 60 2.91 19.23 -0.57
C ILE A 60 2.24 19.45 -1.92
N LYS A 61 2.56 18.57 -2.87
CA LYS A 61 1.99 18.59 -4.23
C LYS A 61 0.80 17.63 -4.31
N GLY A 62 -0.28 18.07 -4.95
CA GLY A 62 -1.45 17.25 -5.23
C GLY A 62 -2.77 17.98 -5.06
N PHE A 63 -3.84 17.34 -5.53
CA PHE A 63 -5.20 17.84 -5.31
C PHE A 63 -5.68 17.57 -3.90
N ARG A 64 -6.70 18.32 -3.46
CA ARG A 64 -7.36 18.07 -2.16
C ARG A 64 -7.96 16.65 -2.15
N PRO A 65 -7.95 15.94 -1.01
CA PRO A 65 -8.46 14.57 -0.90
C PRO A 65 -9.88 14.36 -1.47
N ALA A 66 -10.74 15.38 -1.34
CA ALA A 66 -12.10 15.35 -1.86
C ALA A 66 -12.18 15.08 -3.38
N TYR A 67 -11.25 15.62 -4.18
CA TYR A 67 -11.27 15.41 -5.62
C TYR A 67 -10.96 13.95 -6.00
N TYR A 68 -10.07 13.30 -5.26
CA TYR A 68 -9.79 11.88 -5.48
C TYR A 68 -11.00 11.01 -5.13
N LEU A 69 -11.73 11.34 -4.05
CA LEU A 69 -12.96 10.62 -3.69
C LEU A 69 -14.05 10.77 -4.74
N VAL A 70 -14.23 11.97 -5.29
CA VAL A 70 -15.18 12.22 -6.38
C VAL A 70 -14.79 11.46 -7.65
N ALA A 71 -13.51 11.52 -8.04
CA ALA A 71 -13.02 10.81 -9.22
C ALA A 71 -13.19 9.29 -9.06
N MET A 72 -12.82 8.74 -7.91
CA MET A 72 -13.01 7.32 -7.60
C MET A 72 -14.49 6.94 -7.60
N GLY A 73 -15.35 7.76 -6.98
CA GLY A 73 -16.80 7.55 -6.97
C GLY A 73 -17.37 7.50 -8.38
N ALA A 74 -17.01 8.44 -9.25
CA ALA A 74 -17.45 8.47 -10.63
C ALA A 74 -17.02 7.22 -11.41
N VAL A 75 -15.76 6.78 -11.25
CA VAL A 75 -15.25 5.56 -11.90
C VAL A 75 -16.00 4.33 -11.41
N CYS A 76 -16.20 4.18 -10.09
CA CYS A 76 -16.94 3.06 -9.52
C CYS A 76 -18.40 3.02 -9.98
N THR A 77 -19.10 4.16 -9.95
CA THR A 77 -20.49 4.25 -10.40
C THR A 77 -20.62 3.89 -11.88
N TYR A 78 -19.72 4.39 -12.73
CA TYR A 78 -19.69 4.03 -14.15
C TYR A 78 -19.38 2.54 -14.37
N GLY A 79 -18.42 1.99 -13.62
CA GLY A 79 -18.08 0.57 -13.66
C GLY A 79 -19.26 -0.33 -13.32
N LEU A 80 -19.99 -0.01 -12.24
CA LEU A 80 -21.19 -0.75 -11.84
C LEU A 80 -22.32 -0.64 -12.88
N TRP A 81 -22.51 0.52 -13.49
CA TRP A 81 -23.48 0.69 -14.57
C TRP A 81 -23.12 -0.17 -15.79
N ARG A 82 -21.85 -0.18 -16.22
CA ARG A 82 -21.37 -1.02 -17.32
C ARG A 82 -21.47 -2.51 -17.03
N TYR A 83 -21.10 -2.91 -15.82
CA TYR A 83 -21.21 -4.30 -15.34
C TYR A 83 -22.66 -4.79 -15.35
N GLY A 84 -23.62 -3.96 -14.93
CA GLY A 84 -25.04 -4.29 -14.98
C GLY A 84 -25.54 -4.62 -16.39
N GLN A 85 -25.04 -3.92 -17.43
CA GLN A 85 -25.38 -4.28 -18.81
C GLN A 85 -24.79 -5.64 -19.22
N GLY A 86 -23.56 -5.94 -18.79
CA GLY A 86 -22.94 -7.25 -19.04
C GLY A 86 -23.67 -8.41 -18.37
N ILE A 87 -24.19 -8.24 -17.14
CA ILE A 87 -25.02 -9.25 -16.48
C ILE A 87 -26.27 -9.59 -17.30
N ARG A 88 -26.91 -8.58 -17.90
CA ARG A 88 -28.11 -8.79 -18.71
C ARG A 88 -27.80 -9.67 -19.92
N GLU A 89 -26.70 -9.40 -20.61
CA GLU A 89 -26.22 -10.22 -21.72
C GLU A 89 -25.90 -11.66 -21.28
N GLN A 90 -25.18 -11.83 -20.17
CA GLN A 90 -24.87 -13.16 -19.62
C GLN A 90 -26.13 -13.95 -19.25
N ASN A 91 -27.16 -13.29 -18.73
CA ASN A 91 -28.44 -13.93 -18.41
C ASN A 91 -29.17 -14.40 -19.67
N GLU A 92 -29.11 -13.63 -20.76
CA GLU A 92 -29.69 -14.06 -22.05
C GLU A 92 -28.92 -15.24 -22.65
N LEU A 93 -27.59 -15.23 -22.60
CA LEU A 93 -26.75 -16.38 -23.00
C LEU A 93 -27.01 -17.62 -22.13
N ALA A 94 -27.16 -17.44 -20.82
CA ALA A 94 -27.50 -18.53 -19.91
C ALA A 94 -28.90 -19.08 -20.19
N ARG A 95 -29.85 -18.21 -20.57
CA ARG A 95 -31.18 -18.62 -21.02
C ARG A 95 -31.07 -19.44 -22.29
N GLU A 96 -30.38 -18.96 -23.32
CA GLU A 96 -30.16 -19.72 -24.56
C GLU A 96 -29.55 -21.10 -24.28
N LYS A 97 -28.50 -21.15 -23.47
CA LYS A 97 -27.89 -22.41 -23.04
C LYS A 97 -28.87 -23.32 -22.32
N MET A 98 -29.70 -22.80 -21.41
CA MET A 98 -30.70 -23.57 -20.71
C MET A 98 -31.77 -24.13 -21.67
N TRP A 99 -32.24 -23.30 -22.61
CA TRP A 99 -33.19 -23.72 -23.63
C TRP A 99 -32.61 -24.82 -24.52
N SER A 100 -31.36 -24.71 -24.96
CA SER A 100 -30.69 -25.79 -25.71
C SER A 100 -30.68 -27.11 -24.93
N ARG A 101 -30.41 -27.03 -23.61
CA ARG A 101 -30.39 -28.20 -22.73
C ARG A 101 -31.78 -28.81 -22.54
N ILE A 102 -32.83 -28.01 -22.32
CA ILE A 102 -34.21 -28.51 -22.16
C ILE A 102 -34.65 -29.34 -23.38
N HIS A 103 -34.23 -28.94 -24.59
CA HIS A 103 -34.58 -29.66 -25.81
C HIS A 103 -33.79 -30.96 -26.00
N LEU A 104 -32.57 -31.03 -25.45
CA LEU A 104 -31.70 -32.21 -25.57
C LEU A 104 -31.89 -33.22 -24.43
N ILE A 105 -32.29 -32.77 -23.23
CA ILE A 105 -32.47 -33.61 -22.04
C ILE A 105 -33.34 -34.84 -22.33
N PRO A 106 -34.52 -34.74 -22.98
CA PRO A 106 -35.38 -35.91 -23.18
C PRO A 106 -34.72 -37.01 -24.00
N LEU A 107 -33.93 -36.63 -25.02
CA LEU A 107 -33.20 -37.58 -25.85
C LEU A 107 -32.10 -38.28 -25.04
N LEU A 108 -31.27 -37.50 -24.34
CA LEU A 108 -30.17 -38.04 -23.53
C LEU A 108 -30.67 -38.90 -22.37
N GLN A 109 -31.74 -38.47 -21.70
CA GLN A 109 -32.37 -39.23 -20.63
C GLN A 109 -32.92 -40.56 -21.15
N ALA A 110 -33.55 -40.58 -22.33
CA ALA A 110 -34.06 -41.82 -22.92
C ALA A 110 -32.93 -42.77 -23.34
N GLU A 111 -31.78 -42.26 -23.77
CA GLU A 111 -30.59 -43.07 -24.03
C GLU A 111 -30.01 -43.67 -22.75
N GLU A 112 -29.87 -42.85 -21.70
CA GLU A 112 -29.40 -43.30 -20.38
C GLU A 112 -30.35 -44.35 -19.79
N ASP A 113 -31.66 -44.10 -19.80
CA ASP A 113 -32.67 -45.03 -19.26
C ASP A 113 -32.62 -46.41 -19.95
N ARG A 114 -32.38 -46.46 -21.27
CA ARG A 114 -32.21 -47.73 -22.02
C ARG A 114 -30.95 -48.49 -21.60
N ASP A 115 -29.83 -47.81 -21.42
CA ASP A 115 -28.57 -48.43 -20.98
C ASP A 115 -28.68 -48.93 -19.54
N LEU A 116 -29.27 -48.12 -18.65
CA LEU A 116 -29.50 -48.51 -17.26
C LEU A 116 -30.35 -49.76 -17.13
N VAL A 117 -31.46 -49.85 -17.88
CA VAL A 117 -32.31 -51.06 -17.89
C VAL A 117 -31.52 -52.28 -18.36
N ARG A 118 -30.69 -52.15 -19.41
CA ARG A 118 -29.83 -53.26 -19.87
C ARG A 118 -28.87 -53.73 -18.78
N ARG A 119 -28.18 -52.81 -18.12
CA ARG A 119 -27.23 -53.14 -17.05
C ARG A 119 -27.94 -53.77 -15.85
N HIS A 120 -29.10 -53.23 -15.48
CA HIS A 120 -29.87 -53.72 -14.35
C HIS A 120 -30.36 -55.16 -14.57
N LEU A 121 -30.95 -55.44 -15.74
CA LEU A 121 -31.38 -56.79 -16.10
C LEU A 121 -30.20 -57.78 -16.20
N ALA A 122 -29.05 -57.33 -16.71
CA ALA A 122 -27.84 -58.14 -16.75
C ALA A 122 -27.30 -58.47 -15.35
N SER A 123 -27.31 -57.50 -14.43
CA SER A 123 -26.95 -57.73 -13.03
C SER A 123 -27.91 -58.69 -12.33
N GLN A 124 -29.23 -58.55 -12.53
CA GLN A 124 -30.23 -59.47 -11.99
C GLN A 124 -30.05 -60.90 -12.53
N ALA A 125 -29.76 -61.05 -13.83
CA ALA A 125 -29.49 -62.35 -14.43
C ALA A 125 -28.22 -62.99 -13.82
N MET A 126 -27.15 -62.21 -13.67
CA MET A 126 -25.91 -62.65 -13.04
C MET A 126 -26.12 -63.06 -11.57
N GLU A 127 -26.84 -62.25 -10.79
CA GLU A 127 -27.18 -62.56 -9.40
C GLU A 127 -28.00 -63.85 -9.30
N LYS A 128 -28.95 -64.06 -10.21
CA LYS A 128 -29.76 -65.27 -10.26
C LYS A 128 -28.93 -66.51 -10.59
N GLU A 129 -27.94 -66.41 -11.48
CA GLU A 129 -27.03 -67.51 -11.81
C GLU A 129 -26.08 -67.85 -10.66
N LEU A 130 -25.53 -66.84 -9.97
CA LEU A 130 -24.54 -67.02 -8.91
C LEU A 130 -25.16 -67.39 -7.56
N LEU A 131 -26.29 -66.78 -7.21
CA LEU A 131 -26.93 -66.88 -5.89
C LEU A 131 -28.24 -67.67 -5.92
N GLY A 132 -28.74 -68.03 -7.10
CA GLY A 132 -29.96 -68.83 -7.28
C GLY A 132 -31.28 -68.06 -7.13
N ALA A 133 -31.25 -66.80 -6.71
CA ALA A 133 -32.44 -65.98 -6.51
C ALA A 133 -32.16 -64.49 -6.79
N GLU A 134 -33.20 -63.77 -7.20
CA GLU A 134 -33.18 -62.30 -7.30
C GLU A 134 -33.55 -61.70 -5.94
N THR A 135 -32.62 -60.99 -5.30
CA THR A 135 -32.82 -60.45 -3.95
C THR A 135 -33.29 -59.00 -3.99
N LYS A 136 -34.54 -58.76 -3.60
CA LYS A 136 -35.07 -57.40 -3.42
C LYS A 136 -34.60 -56.84 -2.07
N VAL A 137 -33.84 -55.75 -2.09
CA VAL A 137 -33.34 -55.08 -0.85
C VAL A 137 -34.44 -54.27 -0.16
N TYR A 138 -35.28 -53.59 -0.95
CA TYR A 138 -36.32 -52.70 -0.44
C TYR A 138 -37.70 -53.38 -0.49
N ASN A 139 -38.49 -53.24 0.56
CA ASN A 139 -39.83 -53.84 0.61
C ASN A 139 -40.88 -53.11 -0.24
N SER A 140 -40.56 -51.94 -0.82
CA SER A 140 -41.48 -51.16 -1.65
C SER A 140 -41.42 -51.56 -3.12
N ASP A 141 -42.50 -51.34 -3.87
CA ASP A 141 -42.56 -51.62 -5.32
C ASP A 141 -42.01 -50.48 -6.19
N ARG A 142 -41.39 -49.49 -5.56
CA ARG A 142 -40.75 -48.37 -6.25
C ARG A 142 -39.40 -48.82 -6.80
N PHE A 143 -39.16 -48.51 -8.08
CA PHE A 143 -37.83 -48.68 -8.66
C PHE A 143 -36.82 -47.73 -7.99
N VAL A 144 -35.73 -48.29 -7.50
CA VAL A 144 -34.59 -47.56 -6.93
C VAL A 144 -33.37 -47.86 -7.80
N ARG A 145 -32.74 -46.80 -8.32
CA ARG A 145 -31.52 -46.94 -9.12
C ARG A 145 -30.41 -47.54 -8.24
N PRO A 146 -29.68 -48.58 -8.70
CA PRO A 146 -28.58 -49.14 -7.94
C PRO A 146 -27.46 -48.11 -7.78
N THR A 147 -27.05 -47.85 -6.54
CA THR A 147 -26.03 -46.83 -6.21
C THR A 147 -24.62 -47.28 -6.59
N PHE A 148 -24.35 -48.58 -6.49
CA PHE A 148 -23.03 -49.16 -6.75
C PHE A 148 -23.11 -50.10 -7.94
N ALA A 149 -22.14 -50.00 -8.84
CA ALA A 149 -21.94 -50.94 -9.92
C ALA A 149 -20.69 -51.77 -9.62
N VAL A 150 -20.75 -53.07 -9.89
CA VAL A 150 -19.58 -53.93 -9.80
C VAL A 150 -18.61 -53.52 -10.90
N THR A 151 -17.48 -52.94 -10.50
CA THR A 151 -16.39 -52.60 -11.41
C THR A 151 -15.36 -53.72 -11.40
N PRO A 152 -14.73 -54.05 -12.56
CA PRO A 152 -13.70 -55.08 -12.60
C PRO A 152 -12.48 -54.65 -11.78
N SER A 153 -11.88 -55.60 -11.05
CA SER A 153 -10.70 -55.34 -10.20
C SER A 153 -9.46 -54.97 -11.01
N ASN A 154 -9.36 -55.47 -12.25
CA ASN A 154 -8.29 -55.13 -13.18
C ASN A 154 -8.91 -54.51 -14.43
N VAL A 155 -8.59 -53.24 -14.70
CA VAL A 155 -8.92 -52.58 -15.96
C VAL A 155 -7.80 -52.91 -16.95
N THR A 156 -8.15 -53.54 -18.07
CA THR A 156 -7.17 -53.71 -19.17
C THR A 156 -6.95 -52.32 -19.78
N LYS A 157 -5.72 -51.82 -19.70
CA LYS A 157 -5.30 -50.57 -20.33
C LYS A 157 -5.18 -50.72 -21.85
#